data_AF-Q28PK7-F1
#
_entry.id   AF-Q28PK7-F1
#
_cell.length_a   1.000
_cell.length_b   1.000
_cell.length_c   1.000
_cell.angle_alpha   90.00
_cell.angle_beta   90.00
_cell.angle_gamma   90.00
#
_symmetry.space_group_name_H-M   'P 1'
#
loop_
_entity.id
_entity.type
_entity.pdbx_description
1 polymer ?
#
loop_
_entity_poly.entity_id
_entity_poly.type
_entity_poly.pdbx_seq_one_letter_code
_entity_poly.pdbx_strand_id
1 'polypeptide(L)'
;MGAIGNGVELLEMTGKADGPEVDLIRDAVRAAEARIRLFRLAFGGASSGQVTSLREAKTVVEGYFHQSRVAVVWMANSDRSRQETKMALLMLLCAETALPMGGTVRIGPDPTGHWQLEATGPRLNMVDAVWDVLRTGTAPPDEPLRPADVQFPMLFQAAQSLGLTLNYVADGETFRMSTA
;
A
#
# COMPACT_ATOMS: atom_id res chain seq x y z
N MET A 1 -1.74 -7.79 -20.07
CA MET A 1 -1.82 -6.34 -19.80
C MET A 1 -1.43 -5.51 -21.01
N GLY A 2 -0.25 -5.72 -21.61
CA GLY A 2 0.15 -5.00 -22.83
C GLY A 2 -0.86 -5.08 -23.98
N ALA A 3 -1.50 -6.22 -24.21
CA ALA A 3 -2.51 -6.36 -25.26
C ALA A 3 -3.76 -5.48 -25.08
N ILE A 4 -4.18 -5.21 -23.83
CA ILE A 4 -5.37 -4.38 -23.54
C ILE A 4 -5.00 -2.90 -23.69
N GLY A 5 -3.86 -2.48 -23.11
CA GLY A 5 -3.35 -1.12 -23.28
C GLY A 5 -3.10 -0.77 -24.75
N ASN A 6 -2.43 -1.65 -25.49
CA ASN A 6 -2.20 -1.49 -26.93
C ASN A 6 -3.51 -1.44 -27.72
N GLY A 7 -4.51 -2.25 -27.35
CA GLY A 7 -5.82 -2.25 -27.99
C GLY A 7 -6.57 -0.92 -27.79
N VAL A 8 -6.46 -0.32 -26.61
CA VAL A 8 -7.01 1.01 -26.32
C VAL A 8 -6.26 2.09 -27.09
N GLU A 9 -4.91 2.09 -27.08
CA GLU A 9 -4.10 3.03 -27.88
C GLU A 9 -4.40 2.91 -29.39
N LEU A 10 -4.60 1.70 -29.91
CA LEU A 10 -4.98 1.48 -31.31
C LEU A 10 -6.37 2.04 -31.62
N LEU A 11 -7.35 1.90 -30.72
CA LEU A 11 -8.67 2.49 -30.88
C LEU A 11 -8.60 4.03 -30.94
N GLU A 12 -7.72 4.64 -30.14
CA GLU A 12 -7.46 6.08 -30.17
C GLU A 12 -6.93 6.54 -31.54
N MET A 13 -5.98 5.79 -32.10
CA MET A 13 -5.39 6.09 -33.41
C MET A 13 -6.41 6.02 -34.56
N THR A 14 -7.56 5.34 -34.38
CA THR A 14 -8.63 5.30 -35.40
C THR A 14 -9.54 6.53 -35.39
N GLY A 15 -9.42 7.42 -34.41
CA GLY A 15 -10.25 8.64 -34.30
C GLY A 15 -11.74 8.39 -34.07
N LYS A 16 -12.14 7.13 -33.81
CA LYS A 16 -13.53 6.71 -33.55
C LYS A 16 -13.82 6.43 -32.07
N ALA A 17 -12.85 6.69 -31.20
CA ALA A 17 -12.88 6.29 -29.79
C ALA A 17 -12.87 7.50 -28.85
N ASP A 18 -13.78 8.44 -29.07
CA ASP A 18 -14.12 9.49 -28.11
C ASP A 18 -15.55 9.25 -27.62
N GLY A 19 -15.68 8.93 -26.33
CA GLY A 19 -16.96 8.63 -25.69
C GLY A 19 -16.77 8.16 -24.25
N PRO A 20 -17.77 8.38 -23.38
CA PRO A 20 -17.67 8.07 -21.94
C PRO A 20 -17.39 6.60 -21.64
N GLU A 21 -17.77 5.68 -22.53
CA GLU A 21 -17.47 4.25 -22.42
C GLU A 21 -15.98 3.96 -22.61
N VAL A 22 -15.31 4.67 -23.54
CA VAL A 22 -13.87 4.52 -23.78
C VAL A 22 -13.07 5.09 -22.60
N ASP A 23 -13.51 6.22 -22.04
CA ASP A 23 -12.88 6.80 -20.84
C ASP A 23 -12.97 5.85 -19.63
N LEU A 24 -14.12 5.20 -19.43
CA LEU A 24 -14.28 4.21 -18.38
C LEU A 24 -13.35 3.00 -18.56
N ILE A 25 -13.15 2.55 -19.81
CA ILE A 25 -12.17 1.49 -20.11
C ILE A 25 -10.75 1.97 -19.79
N ARG A 26 -10.39 3.19 -20.19
CA ARG A 26 -9.05 3.77 -19.91
C ARG A 26 -8.79 3.85 -18.41
N ASP A 27 -9.75 4.34 -17.64
CA ASP A 27 -9.64 4.46 -16.19
C ASP A 27 -9.51 3.09 -15.52
N ALA A 28 -10.28 2.11 -15.96
CA ALA A 28 -10.17 0.73 -15.47
C ALA A 28 -8.79 0.12 -15.75
N VAL A 29 -8.24 0.33 -16.96
CA VAL A 29 -6.90 -0.13 -17.33
C VAL A 29 -5.82 0.55 -16.47
N ARG A 30 -5.88 1.88 -16.33
CA ARG A 30 -4.95 2.65 -15.50
C ARG A 30 -4.97 2.18 -14.04
N ALA A 31 -6.17 1.99 -13.48
CA ALA A 31 -6.34 1.49 -12.12
C ALA A 31 -5.80 0.05 -11.95
N ALA A 32 -6.00 -0.81 -12.94
CA ALA A 32 -5.45 -2.18 -12.91
C ALA A 32 -3.92 -2.18 -12.99
N GLU A 33 -3.32 -1.36 -13.86
CA GLU A 33 -1.87 -1.22 -13.96
C GLU A 33 -1.24 -0.67 -12.68
N ALA A 34 -1.87 0.34 -12.07
CA ALA A 34 -1.42 0.89 -10.79
C ALA A 34 -1.43 -0.17 -9.68
N ARG A 35 -2.51 -0.97 -9.58
CA ARG A 35 -2.59 -2.11 -8.64
C ARG A 35 -1.48 -3.13 -8.88
N ILE A 36 -1.23 -3.53 -10.13
CA ILE A 36 -0.14 -4.46 -10.44
C ILE A 36 1.22 -3.88 -10.05
N ARG A 37 1.46 -2.59 -10.32
CA ARG A 37 2.73 -1.95 -9.94
C ARG A 37 2.89 -1.93 -8.42
N LEU A 38 1.87 -1.52 -7.67
CA LEU A 38 1.89 -1.55 -6.21
C LEU A 38 2.18 -2.97 -5.69
N PHE A 39 1.42 -3.97 -6.13
CA PHE A 39 1.57 -5.33 -5.64
C PHE A 39 2.93 -5.95 -5.99
N ARG A 40 3.50 -5.60 -7.14
CA ARG A 40 4.86 -6.02 -7.49
C ARG A 40 5.92 -5.43 -6.56
N LEU A 41 5.71 -4.20 -6.07
CA LEU A 41 6.60 -3.56 -5.11
C LEU A 41 6.37 -4.07 -3.67
N ALA A 42 5.12 -4.20 -3.25
CA ALA A 42 4.74 -4.57 -1.89
C ALA A 42 4.88 -6.08 -1.60
N PHE A 43 4.55 -6.95 -2.56
CA PHE A 43 4.57 -8.41 -2.37
C PHE A 43 5.72 -9.10 -3.11
N GLY A 44 6.34 -8.43 -4.09
CA GLY A 44 7.48 -8.98 -4.82
C GLY A 44 8.73 -9.21 -3.96
N GLY A 45 9.69 -9.92 -4.54
CA GLY A 45 11.01 -10.12 -3.95
C GLY A 45 11.75 -8.79 -3.77
N ALA A 46 12.48 -8.66 -2.66
CA ALA A 46 13.30 -7.50 -2.33
C ALA A 46 14.63 -8.00 -1.78
N SER A 47 15.67 -7.91 -2.59
CA SER A 47 17.03 -8.32 -2.21
C SER A 47 17.81 -7.15 -1.62
N SER A 48 18.79 -7.44 -0.78
CA SER A 48 19.72 -6.45 -0.27
C SER A 48 20.46 -5.74 -1.42
N GLY A 49 20.77 -4.45 -1.22
CA GLY A 49 21.45 -3.63 -2.23
C GLY A 49 20.55 -3.08 -3.35
N GLN A 50 19.30 -3.54 -3.47
CA GLN A 50 18.34 -2.93 -4.38
C GLN A 50 17.79 -1.61 -3.80
N VAL A 51 17.62 -0.62 -4.66
CA VAL A 51 17.09 0.70 -4.32
C VAL A 51 15.77 0.92 -5.06
N THR A 52 14.82 1.57 -4.39
CA THR A 52 13.64 2.14 -5.04
C THR A 52 13.76 3.66 -5.00
N SER A 53 13.66 4.28 -6.18
CA SER A 53 13.75 5.74 -6.26
C SER A 53 12.55 6.40 -5.59
N LEU A 54 12.75 7.60 -5.03
CA LEU A 54 11.66 8.41 -4.47
C LEU A 54 10.53 8.63 -5.49
N ARG A 55 10.90 8.87 -6.76
CA ARG A 55 9.96 9.09 -7.85
C ARG A 55 9.11 7.85 -8.10
N GLU A 56 9.72 6.66 -8.13
CA GLU A 56 9.00 5.40 -8.33
C GLU A 56 8.02 5.15 -7.18
N ALA A 57 8.48 5.30 -5.94
CA ALA A 57 7.64 5.12 -4.76
C ALA A 57 6.41 6.05 -4.78
N LYS A 58 6.61 7.36 -5.02
CA LYS A 58 5.52 8.33 -5.14
C LYS A 58 4.56 7.99 -6.28
N THR A 59 5.07 7.69 -7.47
CA THR A 59 4.25 7.34 -8.64
C THR A 59 3.36 6.12 -8.37
N VAL A 60 3.91 5.11 -7.68
CA VAL A 60 3.17 3.89 -7.34
C VAL A 60 2.09 4.16 -6.29
N VAL A 61 2.41 4.92 -5.24
CA VAL A 61 1.44 5.29 -4.20
C VAL A 61 0.33 6.17 -4.78
N GLU A 62 0.68 7.24 -5.49
CA GLU A 62 -0.28 8.15 -6.14
C GLU A 62 -1.18 7.39 -7.11
N GLY A 63 -0.61 6.53 -7.97
CA GLY A 63 -1.38 5.75 -8.93
C GLY A 63 -2.37 4.80 -8.28
N TYR A 64 -1.98 4.10 -7.20
CA TYR A 64 -2.87 3.15 -6.51
C TYR A 64 -3.98 3.86 -5.74
N PHE A 65 -3.66 4.94 -5.03
CA PHE A 65 -4.60 5.65 -4.16
C PHE A 65 -5.39 6.75 -4.89
N HIS A 66 -5.12 7.03 -6.17
CA HIS A 66 -5.76 8.12 -6.93
C HIS A 66 -7.30 8.12 -6.87
N GLN A 67 -7.91 6.93 -6.98
CA GLN A 67 -9.37 6.75 -6.91
C GLN A 67 -9.81 6.11 -5.58
N SER A 68 -8.90 5.99 -4.61
CA SER A 68 -9.23 5.45 -3.29
C SER A 68 -9.97 6.50 -2.45
N ARG A 69 -10.75 6.03 -1.48
CA ARG A 69 -11.31 6.90 -0.43
C ARG A 69 -10.25 7.31 0.61
N VAL A 70 -9.05 6.75 0.52
CA VAL A 70 -7.92 7.03 1.40
C VAL A 70 -6.93 7.94 0.67
N ALA A 71 -6.74 9.15 1.20
CA ALA A 71 -5.75 10.09 0.71
C ALA A 71 -4.40 9.86 1.40
N VAL A 72 -3.35 9.61 0.63
CA VAL A 72 -2.02 9.25 1.15
C VAL A 72 -1.00 10.38 0.94
N VAL A 73 -0.26 10.71 1.99
CA VAL A 73 0.88 11.64 1.97
C VAL A 73 2.16 10.86 2.23
N TRP A 74 3.00 10.74 1.20
CA TRP A 74 4.32 10.12 1.29
C TRP A 74 5.38 11.15 1.73
N MET A 75 5.94 10.95 2.93
CA MET A 75 6.81 11.91 3.61
C MET A 75 8.31 11.64 3.39
N ALA A 76 8.71 10.47 2.88
CA ALA A 76 10.11 10.24 2.57
C ALA A 76 10.58 11.21 1.47
N ASN A 77 11.79 11.74 1.62
CA ASN A 77 12.37 12.78 0.77
C ASN A 77 13.64 12.32 0.02
N SER A 78 13.97 11.04 0.11
CA SER A 78 15.13 10.42 -0.52
C SER A 78 14.77 9.06 -1.09
N ASP A 79 15.65 8.53 -1.92
CA ASP A 79 15.62 7.12 -2.30
C ASP A 79 15.77 6.24 -1.06
N ARG A 80 15.20 5.03 -1.13
CA ARG A 80 15.16 4.06 -0.04
C ARG A 80 15.52 2.68 -0.54
N SER A 81 15.96 1.81 0.35
CA SER A 81 16.15 0.42 -0.03
C SER A 81 14.84 -0.19 -0.52
N ARG A 82 14.94 -1.20 -1.38
CA ARG A 82 13.77 -1.94 -1.85
C ARG A 82 13.00 -2.59 -0.71
N GLN A 83 13.71 -3.04 0.33
CA GLN A 83 13.14 -3.67 1.52
C GLN A 83 12.36 -2.67 2.38
N GLU A 84 12.92 -1.47 2.64
CA GLU A 84 12.20 -0.40 3.34
C GLU A 84 10.95 0.04 2.56
N THR A 85 11.07 0.20 1.25
CA THR A 85 9.93 0.61 0.42
C THR A 85 8.85 -0.45 0.42
N LYS A 86 9.21 -1.74 0.31
CA LYS A 86 8.28 -2.86 0.44
C LYS A 86 7.52 -2.81 1.78
N MET A 87 8.23 -2.65 2.89
CA MET A 87 7.65 -2.55 4.22
C MET A 87 6.67 -1.37 4.32
N ALA A 88 7.07 -0.18 3.85
CA ALA A 88 6.22 1.01 3.86
C ALA A 88 4.94 0.85 3.02
N LEU A 89 5.00 0.18 1.86
CA LEU A 89 3.81 -0.11 1.06
C LEU A 89 2.89 -1.12 1.74
N LEU A 90 3.45 -2.13 2.43
CA LEU A 90 2.67 -3.08 3.22
C LEU A 90 2.03 -2.39 4.44
N MET A 91 2.69 -1.41 5.06
CA MET A 91 2.11 -0.55 6.09
C MET A 91 0.88 0.21 5.55
N LEU A 92 0.98 0.80 4.35
CA LEU A 92 -0.14 1.48 3.69
C LEU A 92 -1.31 0.53 3.40
N LEU A 93 -1.04 -0.69 2.95
CA LEU A 93 -2.08 -1.69 2.69
C LEU A 93 -2.79 -2.14 3.97
N CYS A 94 -2.07 -2.32 5.08
CA CYS A 94 -2.69 -2.58 6.38
C CYS A 94 -3.56 -1.39 6.80
N ALA A 95 -3.06 -0.16 6.62
CA ALA A 95 -3.79 1.05 6.95
C ALA A 95 -5.09 1.24 6.16
N GLU A 96 -5.08 0.89 4.87
CA GLU A 96 -6.28 0.92 4.03
C GLU A 96 -7.41 0.04 4.61
N THR A 97 -7.09 -1.11 5.21
CA THR A 97 -8.10 -1.99 5.84
C THR A 97 -8.72 -1.41 7.11
N ALA A 98 -8.01 -0.52 7.81
CA ALA A 98 -8.53 0.18 8.98
C ALA A 98 -9.50 1.31 8.62
N LEU A 99 -9.55 1.74 7.35
CA LEU A 99 -10.29 2.92 6.90
C LEU A 99 -11.41 2.57 5.90
N PRO A 100 -12.43 1.77 6.30
CA PRO A 100 -13.48 1.32 5.38
C PRO A 100 -14.34 2.46 4.81
N MET A 101 -14.39 3.60 5.52
CA MET A 101 -15.11 4.81 5.10
C MET A 101 -14.19 5.85 4.44
N GLY A 102 -12.92 5.52 4.20
CA GLY A 102 -11.91 6.47 3.75
C GLY A 102 -11.25 7.23 4.91
N GLY A 103 -10.36 8.14 4.56
CA GLY A 103 -9.56 8.89 5.53
C GLY A 103 -8.30 9.48 4.92
N THR A 104 -7.39 9.91 5.79
CA THR A 104 -6.07 10.39 5.42
C THR A 104 -5.00 9.50 6.05
N VAL A 105 -3.90 9.30 5.34
CA VAL A 105 -2.73 8.55 5.84
C VAL A 105 -1.48 9.35 5.53
N ARG A 106 -0.62 9.51 6.52
CA ARG A 106 0.71 10.11 6.40
C ARG A 106 1.73 9.04 6.74
N ILE A 107 2.68 8.78 5.86
CA ILE A 107 3.71 7.75 6.08
C ILE A 107 5.10 8.27 5.72
N GLY A 108 6.09 8.00 6.57
CA GLY A 108 7.48 8.24 6.26
C GLY A 108 8.43 7.91 7.41
N PRO A 109 9.74 8.01 7.16
CA PRO A 109 10.74 7.84 8.20
C PRO A 109 10.74 9.03 9.16
N ASP A 110 10.94 8.76 10.43
CA ASP A 110 11.26 9.75 11.45
C ASP A 110 12.76 10.15 11.38
N PRO A 111 13.21 11.10 12.22
CA PRO A 111 14.62 11.53 12.23
C PRO A 111 15.63 10.42 12.57
N THR A 112 15.20 9.34 13.21
CA THR A 112 16.04 8.16 13.53
C THR A 112 16.03 7.12 12.42
N GLY A 113 15.21 7.31 11.38
CA GLY A 113 15.11 6.44 10.22
C GLY A 113 14.04 5.35 10.34
N HIS A 114 13.33 5.27 11.46
CA HIS A 114 12.23 4.34 11.65
C HIS A 114 10.97 4.83 10.92
N TRP A 115 10.24 3.93 10.28
CA TRP A 115 9.02 4.26 9.56
C TRP A 115 7.87 4.48 10.54
N GLN A 116 7.14 5.58 10.33
CA GLN A 116 5.92 5.91 11.05
C GLN A 116 4.79 6.13 10.05
N LEU A 117 3.61 5.67 10.43
CA LEU A 117 2.35 5.88 9.73
C LEU A 117 1.33 6.42 10.73
N GLU A 118 0.68 7.52 10.37
CA GLU A 118 -0.51 8.03 11.06
C GLU A 118 -1.67 8.02 10.08
N ALA A 119 -2.81 7.51 10.54
CA ALA A 119 -4.01 7.36 9.74
C ALA A 119 -5.22 7.84 10.53
N THR A 120 -6.06 8.64 9.90
CA THR A 120 -7.26 9.22 10.51
C THR A 120 -8.46 8.99 9.60
N GLY A 121 -9.59 8.58 10.17
CA GLY A 121 -10.83 8.43 9.43
C GLY A 121 -12.08 8.44 10.32
N PRO A 122 -13.27 8.59 9.72
CA PRO A 122 -14.53 8.77 10.48
C PRO A 122 -14.86 7.59 11.39
N ARG A 123 -14.38 6.40 11.02
CA ARG A 123 -14.51 5.18 11.79
C ARG A 123 -13.36 4.25 11.47
N LEU A 124 -12.63 3.84 12.51
CA LEU A 124 -11.59 2.83 12.39
C LEU A 124 -12.18 1.42 12.48
N ASN A 125 -11.58 0.50 11.72
CA ASN A 125 -11.87 -0.93 11.77
C ASN A 125 -10.60 -1.72 12.16
N MET A 126 -10.40 -1.88 13.48
CA MET A 126 -9.27 -2.60 14.05
C MET A 126 -9.75 -3.98 14.53
N VAL A 127 -9.57 -5.00 13.70
CA VAL A 127 -9.92 -6.39 14.06
C VAL A 127 -8.73 -7.03 14.78
N ASP A 128 -8.82 -7.22 16.10
CA ASP A 128 -7.70 -7.66 16.94
C ASP A 128 -7.02 -8.93 16.41
N ALA A 129 -7.79 -9.95 16.02
CA ALA A 129 -7.28 -11.21 15.48
C ALA A 129 -6.35 -11.05 14.26
N VAL A 130 -6.57 -10.01 13.46
CA VAL A 130 -5.75 -9.69 12.27
C VAL A 130 -4.61 -8.74 12.64
N TRP A 131 -4.89 -7.69 13.40
CA TRP A 131 -3.90 -6.67 13.71
C TRP A 131 -2.81 -7.17 14.67
N ASP A 132 -3.13 -8.10 15.58
CA ASP A 132 -2.16 -8.73 16.47
C ASP A 132 -1.07 -9.52 15.75
N VAL A 133 -1.30 -9.93 14.49
CA VAL A 133 -0.29 -10.55 13.63
C VAL A 133 0.92 -9.64 13.44
N LEU A 134 0.74 -8.31 13.47
CA LEU A 134 1.86 -7.38 13.37
C LEU A 134 2.80 -7.45 14.58
N ARG A 135 2.32 -7.93 15.73
CA ARG A 135 3.12 -8.13 16.94
C ARG A 135 3.61 -9.56 17.09
N THR A 136 2.78 -10.54 16.76
CA THR A 136 3.00 -11.96 17.08
C THR A 136 3.48 -12.78 15.89
N GLY A 137 3.27 -12.29 14.66
CA GLY A 137 3.59 -13.00 13.41
C GLY A 137 2.62 -14.11 13.02
N THR A 138 1.63 -14.43 13.86
CA THR A 138 0.68 -15.52 13.61
C THR A 138 -0.73 -15.10 14.02
N ALA A 139 -1.74 -15.62 13.33
CA ALA A 139 -3.12 -15.40 13.71
C ALA A 139 -3.58 -16.43 14.76
N PRO A 140 -4.64 -16.11 15.53
CA PRO A 140 -5.24 -17.06 16.45
C PRO A 140 -5.65 -18.36 15.75
N PRO A 141 -5.46 -19.54 16.37
CA PRO A 141 -5.80 -20.83 15.75
C PRO A 141 -7.29 -20.98 15.39
N ASP A 142 -8.16 -20.33 16.14
CA ASP A 142 -9.61 -20.33 16.00
C ASP A 142 -10.13 -19.27 15.01
N GLU A 143 -9.32 -18.29 14.64
CA GLU A 143 -9.66 -17.23 13.69
C GLU A 143 -8.55 -17.06 12.63
N PRO A 144 -8.46 -17.99 11.64
CA PRO A 144 -7.40 -17.98 10.65
C PRO A 144 -7.55 -16.79 9.68
N LEU A 145 -6.40 -16.29 9.19
CA LEU A 145 -6.36 -15.21 8.20
C LEU A 145 -7.00 -15.62 6.88
N ARG A 146 -7.73 -14.67 6.29
CA ARG A 146 -8.25 -14.81 4.93
C ARG A 146 -7.19 -14.31 3.94
N PRO A 147 -7.31 -14.65 2.65
CA PRO A 147 -6.43 -14.09 1.62
C PRO A 147 -6.41 -12.56 1.58
N ALA A 148 -7.51 -11.91 1.95
CA ALA A 148 -7.63 -10.45 2.04
C ALA A 148 -6.81 -9.83 3.19
N ASP A 149 -6.27 -10.65 4.10
CA ASP A 149 -5.49 -10.22 5.26
C ASP A 149 -3.98 -10.50 5.07
N VAL A 150 -3.55 -10.95 3.88
CA VAL A 150 -2.16 -11.38 3.59
C VAL A 150 -1.11 -10.30 3.82
N GLN A 151 -1.46 -9.03 3.70
CA GLN A 151 -0.58 -7.89 3.96
C GLN A 151 -0.07 -7.86 5.40
N PHE A 152 -0.82 -8.37 6.38
CA PHE A 152 -0.43 -8.38 7.79
C PHE A 152 0.78 -9.30 8.06
N PRO A 153 0.74 -10.61 7.75
CA PRO A 153 1.90 -11.47 7.93
C PRO A 153 3.07 -11.09 7.01
N MET A 154 2.79 -10.56 5.81
CA MET A 154 3.85 -10.06 4.91
C MET A 154 4.56 -8.83 5.48
N LEU A 155 3.83 -7.91 6.13
CA LEU A 155 4.42 -6.76 6.80
C LEU A 155 5.29 -7.19 7.97
N PHE A 156 4.80 -8.13 8.79
CA PHE A 156 5.57 -8.71 9.88
C PHE A 156 6.91 -9.31 9.40
N GLN A 157 6.86 -10.15 8.35
CA GLN A 157 8.07 -10.75 7.77
C GLN A 157 9.02 -9.70 7.18
N ALA A 158 8.49 -8.67 6.52
CA ALA A 158 9.30 -7.59 5.97
C ALA A 158 10.05 -6.82 7.06
N ALA A 159 9.38 -6.49 8.17
CA ALA A 159 10.00 -5.86 9.33
C ALA A 159 11.09 -6.74 9.95
N GLN A 160 10.81 -8.04 10.17
CA GLN A 160 11.81 -8.97 10.69
C GLN A 160 13.05 -9.10 9.80
N SER A 161 12.88 -9.08 8.48
CA SER A 161 14.02 -9.15 7.54
C SER A 161 14.96 -7.94 7.62
N LEU A 162 14.47 -6.82 8.17
CA LEU A 162 15.24 -5.62 8.46
C LEU A 162 15.70 -5.54 9.92
N GLY A 163 15.41 -6.55 10.75
CA GLY A 163 15.70 -6.54 12.18
C GLY A 163 14.82 -5.58 12.98
N LEU A 164 13.66 -5.20 12.44
CA LEU A 164 12.72 -4.26 13.05
C LEU A 164 11.52 -4.99 13.66
N THR A 165 10.93 -4.35 14.66
CA THR A 165 9.63 -4.70 15.25
C THR A 165 8.56 -3.73 14.78
N LEU A 166 7.29 -4.12 14.90
CA LEU A 166 6.14 -3.27 14.57
C LEU A 166 5.32 -3.03 15.84
N ASN A 167 4.85 -1.80 15.99
CA ASN A 167 3.87 -1.45 17.00
C ASN A 167 2.74 -0.63 16.39
N TYR A 168 1.56 -0.71 16.97
CA TYR A 168 0.43 0.12 16.58
C TYR A 168 -0.43 0.48 17.80
N VAL A 169 -1.04 1.67 17.74
CA VAL A 169 -1.96 2.19 18.76
C VAL A 169 -3.11 2.88 18.04
N ALA A 170 -4.34 2.57 18.42
CA ALA A 170 -5.55 3.25 17.95
C ALA A 170 -6.18 4.05 19.10
N ASP A 171 -6.62 5.27 18.80
CA ASP A 171 -7.32 6.16 19.72
C ASP A 171 -8.38 6.97 18.96
N GLY A 172 -9.65 6.73 19.29
CA GLY A 172 -10.80 7.35 18.61
C GLY A 172 -10.78 7.14 17.10
N GLU A 173 -10.62 8.24 16.35
CA GLU A 173 -10.62 8.28 14.89
C GLU A 173 -9.22 8.15 14.27
N THR A 174 -8.16 8.06 15.08
CA THR A 174 -6.77 8.00 14.61
C THR A 174 -6.10 6.72 15.06
N PHE A 175 -5.31 6.10 14.18
CA PHE A 175 -4.33 5.10 14.60
C PHE A 175 -2.94 5.44 14.09
N ARG A 176 -1.94 5.02 14.85
CA ARG A 176 -0.53 5.13 14.51
C ARG A 176 0.09 3.74 14.45
N MET A 177 1.01 3.56 13.52
CA MET A 177 1.82 2.36 13.37
C MET A 177 3.27 2.78 13.15
N SER A 178 4.21 2.14 13.83
CA SER A 178 5.63 2.48 13.75
C SER A 178 6.50 1.24 13.76
N THR A 179 7.66 1.34 13.11
CA THR A 179 8.74 0.38 13.29
C THR A 179 9.65 0.80 14.45
N ALA A 180 10.29 -0.14 15.12
CA ALA A 180 11.33 0.11 16.12
C ALA A 180 12.43 -0.94 16.02
#